data_AF-A0A0N5D2K6-F1
#
_entry.id   AF-A0A0N5D2K6-F1
#
_cell.length_a   1.000
_cell.length_b   1.000
_cell.length_c   1.000
_cell.angle_alpha   90.00
_cell.angle_beta   90.00
_cell.angle_gamma   90.00
#
_symmetry.space_group_name_H-M   'P 1'
#
loop_
_entity.id
_entity.type
_entity.pdbx_description
1 polymer ?
#
loop_
_entity_poly.entity_id
_entity_poly.type
_entity_poly.pdbx_seq_one_letter_code
_entity_poly.pdbx_strand_id
1 'polypeptide(L)'
;MSSGIQQLSEQLNQKNDQTELNALQKSLKSMKIQQNIARAPTSDHLNKKSNPSKKLKRTVRISCNSNSIPFTVHGGSAESRLISVKSVNNPDLLGVLAVGDIILSINGRAVSGMLLCDVRRLLNELLAIKNYFDIELVDNGEL
;
A
#
# COMPACT_ATOMS: atom_id res chain seq x y z
N MET A 1 58.48 11.22 41.38
CA MET A 1 57.54 10.09 41.24
C MET A 1 56.29 10.60 40.54
N SER A 2 56.12 10.31 39.24
CA SER A 2 54.80 10.41 38.56
C SER A 2 54.96 9.95 37.11
N SER A 3 54.57 8.72 36.81
CA SER A 3 54.43 8.23 35.43
C SER A 3 53.58 6.95 35.47
N GLY A 4 52.27 7.09 35.63
CA GLY A 4 51.37 5.93 35.79
C GLY A 4 49.94 6.09 35.30
N ILE A 5 49.51 7.23 34.75
CA ILE A 5 48.08 7.43 34.41
C ILE A 5 47.84 7.83 32.94
N GLN A 6 48.87 7.89 32.08
CA GLN A 6 48.69 8.35 30.69
C GLN A 6 48.60 7.24 29.62
N GLN A 7 48.42 5.97 29.99
CA GLN A 7 48.43 4.87 29.01
C GLN A 7 47.23 3.92 29.04
N LEU A 8 46.14 4.26 29.75
CA LEU A 8 44.98 3.38 29.92
C LEU A 8 43.69 3.84 29.21
N SER A 9 43.64 5.06 28.65
CA SER A 9 42.41 5.60 28.05
C SER A 9 42.25 5.36 26.54
N GLU A 10 43.28 4.91 25.82
CA GLU A 10 43.21 4.71 24.36
C GLU A 10 42.89 3.28 23.92
N GLN A 11 42.94 2.28 24.82
CA GLN A 11 42.62 0.89 24.46
C GLN A 11 41.13 0.51 24.65
N LEU A 12 40.32 1.35 25.30
CA LEU A 12 38.91 1.03 25.58
C LEU A 12 37.94 1.54 24.52
N ASN A 13 38.32 2.52 23.68
CA ASN A 13 37.40 3.12 22.73
C ASN A 13 37.37 2.45 21.34
N GLN A 14 38.37 1.63 20.98
CA GLN A 14 38.38 0.96 19.66
C GLN A 14 37.76 -0.45 19.68
N LYS A 15 37.59 -1.06 20.86
CA LYS A 15 37.07 -2.43 20.99
C LYS A 15 35.53 -2.50 20.94
N ASN A 16 34.85 -1.40 21.26
CA ASN A 16 33.39 -1.39 21.37
C ASN A 16 32.71 -1.32 20.00
N ASP A 17 33.15 -0.42 19.13
CA ASP A 17 32.50 -0.17 17.83
C ASP A 17 32.60 -1.36 16.86
N GLN A 18 33.74 -2.07 16.89
CA GLN A 18 33.94 -3.26 16.06
C GLN A 18 33.06 -4.44 16.52
N THR A 19 32.78 -4.52 17.82
CA THR A 19 31.95 -5.58 18.40
C THR A 19 30.48 -5.37 18.05
N GLU A 20 30.01 -4.11 18.09
CA GLU A 20 28.64 -3.75 17.70
C GLU A 20 28.41 -3.92 16.19
N LEU A 21 29.37 -3.52 15.34
CA LEU A 21 29.28 -3.75 13.89
C LEU A 21 29.21 -5.25 13.55
N ASN A 22 30.00 -6.07 14.23
CA ASN A 22 29.98 -7.53 14.04
C ASN A 22 28.67 -8.16 14.54
N ALA A 23 28.12 -7.68 15.65
CA ALA A 23 26.83 -8.14 16.18
C ALA A 23 25.67 -7.78 15.22
N LEU A 24 25.66 -6.56 14.69
CA LEU A 24 24.65 -6.11 13.73
C LEU A 24 24.75 -6.86 12.40
N GLN A 25 25.96 -7.11 11.88
CA GLN A 25 26.14 -7.93 10.67
C GLN A 25 25.68 -9.38 10.88
N LYS A 26 25.93 -9.96 12.06
CA LYS A 26 25.47 -11.31 12.39
C LYS A 26 23.94 -11.38 12.49
N SER A 27 23.30 -10.33 13.02
CA SER A 27 21.84 -10.19 13.05
C SER A 27 21.24 -10.08 11.65
N LEU A 28 21.83 -9.25 10.78
CA LEU A 28 21.40 -9.06 9.39
C LEU A 28 21.52 -10.34 8.55
N LYS A 29 22.57 -11.14 8.78
CA LYS A 29 22.73 -12.47 8.15
C LYS A 29 21.68 -13.47 8.64
N SER A 30 21.26 -13.37 9.89
CA SER A 30 20.27 -14.28 10.49
C SER A 30 18.82 -13.93 10.10
N MET A 31 18.55 -12.69 9.67
CA MET A 31 17.23 -12.27 9.16
C MET A 31 16.92 -12.68 7.72
N LYS A 32 17.83 -13.38 7.02
CA LYS A 32 17.53 -13.97 5.72
C LYS A 32 16.86 -15.34 5.88
N ILE A 33 15.55 -15.33 5.59
CA ILE A 33 14.78 -16.43 4.98
C ILE A 33 14.08 -17.38 5.98
N GLN A 34 12.81 -17.07 6.27
CA GLN A 34 11.75 -18.08 6.33
C GLN A 34 10.84 -17.88 5.10
N GLN A 35 11.34 -18.24 3.93
CA GLN A 35 10.48 -18.55 2.79
C GLN A 35 10.29 -20.05 2.76
N ASN A 36 9.11 -20.49 3.17
CA ASN A 36 8.65 -21.86 3.04
C ASN A 36 8.52 -22.18 1.53
N ILE A 37 9.55 -22.82 0.97
CA ILE A 37 9.52 -23.38 -0.38
C ILE A 37 9.56 -24.90 -0.21
N ALA A 38 8.41 -25.55 -0.43
CA ALA A 38 8.37 -26.98 -0.68
C ALA A 38 8.98 -27.27 -2.08
N ARG A 39 10.11 -27.98 -2.03
CA ARG A 39 10.88 -28.77 -3.01
C ARG A 39 10.55 -28.72 -4.53
N ALA A 40 11.64 -28.63 -5.31
CA ALA A 40 11.79 -28.54 -6.77
C ALA A 40 11.68 -29.92 -7.51
N PRO A 41 11.87 -30.05 -8.85
CA PRO A 41 13.18 -29.79 -9.52
C PRO A 41 13.17 -29.14 -10.93
N THR A 42 14.28 -28.43 -11.18
CA THR A 42 15.04 -28.25 -12.45
C THR A 42 14.35 -27.78 -13.74
N SER A 43 14.70 -26.57 -14.20
CA SER A 43 15.23 -26.30 -15.55
C SER A 43 15.55 -24.81 -15.71
N ASP A 44 16.73 -24.50 -16.21
CA ASP A 44 17.21 -23.18 -16.59
C ASP A 44 16.24 -22.45 -17.54
N HIS A 45 15.67 -21.33 -17.10
CA HIS A 45 15.31 -20.23 -18.00
C HIS A 45 15.12 -18.93 -17.21
N LEU A 46 15.72 -17.86 -17.72
CA LEU A 46 15.66 -16.48 -17.22
C LEU A 46 14.22 -16.07 -16.89
N ASN A 47 13.87 -16.02 -15.61
CA ASN A 47 12.67 -15.33 -15.16
C ASN A 47 13.10 -14.17 -14.25
N LYS A 48 13.29 -13.00 -14.87
CA LYS A 48 13.30 -11.71 -14.18
C LYS A 48 11.91 -11.55 -13.56
N LYS A 49 11.73 -12.14 -12.38
CA LYS A 49 10.54 -12.04 -11.54
C LYS A 49 10.46 -10.58 -11.13
N SER A 50 9.80 -9.77 -11.95
CA SER A 50 9.34 -8.45 -11.56
C SER A 50 8.56 -8.66 -10.28
N ASN A 51 9.06 -8.12 -9.17
CA ASN A 51 8.29 -8.08 -7.95
C ASN A 51 6.98 -7.37 -8.32
N PRO A 52 5.79 -8.01 -8.18
CA PRO A 52 4.56 -7.27 -8.28
C PRO A 52 4.65 -6.25 -7.16
N SER A 53 4.87 -4.99 -7.52
CA SER A 53 4.75 -3.85 -6.63
C SER A 53 3.45 -4.05 -5.87
N LYS A 54 3.55 -4.38 -4.58
CA LYS A 54 2.39 -4.60 -3.71
C LYS A 54 1.66 -3.26 -3.65
N LYS A 55 0.73 -3.02 -4.57
CA LYS A 55 -0.06 -1.79 -4.57
C LYS A 55 -0.80 -1.76 -3.24
N LEU A 56 -0.59 -0.69 -2.48
CA LEU A 56 -1.12 -0.56 -1.14
C LEU A 56 -2.65 -0.41 -1.25
N LYS A 57 -3.37 -1.29 -0.57
CA LYS A 57 -4.81 -1.13 -0.36
C LYS A 57 -5.02 -0.10 0.74
N ARG A 58 -5.94 0.84 0.52
CA ARG A 58 -6.33 1.82 1.54
C ARG A 58 -7.84 1.99 1.57
N THR A 59 -8.34 2.31 2.75
CA THR A 59 -9.76 2.60 2.98
C THR A 59 -9.90 4.08 3.28
N VAL A 60 -10.77 4.76 2.56
CA VAL A 60 -11.05 6.20 2.77
C VAL A 60 -12.54 6.41 3.00
N ARG A 61 -12.86 7.31 3.91
CA ARG A 61 -14.24 7.75 4.18
C ARG A 61 -14.55 8.98 3.34
N ILE A 62 -15.59 8.90 2.53
CA ILE A 62 -16.03 9.99 1.67
C ILE A 62 -17.25 10.67 2.32
N SER A 63 -17.13 11.96 2.64
CA SER A 63 -18.26 12.79 3.06
C SER A 63 -18.94 13.44 1.86
N CYS A 64 -20.27 13.44 1.88
CA CYS A 64 -21.12 14.00 0.83
C CYS A 64 -21.93 15.17 1.40
N ASN A 65 -21.31 16.36 1.44
CA ASN A 65 -21.90 17.54 2.11
C ASN A 65 -23.09 18.15 1.35
N SER A 66 -23.24 17.85 0.05
CA SER A 66 -24.25 18.47 -0.83
C SER A 66 -25.24 17.47 -1.40
N ASN A 67 -25.51 16.36 -0.69
CA ASN A 67 -26.34 15.24 -1.19
C ASN A 67 -25.99 14.80 -2.61
N SER A 68 -24.73 14.94 -3.00
CA SER A 68 -24.19 14.51 -4.29
C SER A 68 -22.88 13.78 -4.08
N ILE A 69 -22.59 12.82 -4.96
CA ILE A 69 -21.35 12.07 -4.93
C ILE A 69 -20.21 13.00 -5.41
N PRO A 70 -19.16 13.20 -4.60
CA PRO A 70 -18.11 14.19 -4.88
C PRO A 70 -17.08 13.75 -5.95
N PHE A 71 -17.33 12.66 -6.65
CA PHE A 71 -16.48 12.12 -7.71
C PHE A 71 -17.31 11.32 -8.72
N THR A 72 -16.73 11.03 -9.88
CA THR A 72 -17.36 10.15 -10.88
C THR A 72 -16.51 8.91 -11.13
N VAL A 73 -17.15 7.85 -11.63
CA VAL A 73 -16.52 6.56 -11.93
C VAL A 73 -16.79 6.11 -13.36
N HIS A 74 -15.90 5.27 -13.88
CA HIS A 74 -16.00 4.64 -15.20
C HIS A 74 -15.53 3.17 -15.17
N GLY A 75 -15.63 2.48 -16.30
CA GLY A 75 -15.33 1.06 -16.43
C GLY A 75 -16.52 0.18 -16.09
N GLY A 76 -16.26 -0.92 -15.38
CA GLY A 76 -17.28 -1.93 -15.05
C GLY A 76 -17.28 -3.11 -16.01
N SER A 77 -18.05 -4.13 -15.63
CA SER A 77 -18.00 -5.46 -16.27
C SER A 77 -18.37 -5.43 -17.75
N ALA A 78 -19.30 -4.55 -18.18
CA ALA A 78 -19.67 -4.40 -19.58
C ALA A 78 -18.50 -3.97 -20.49
N GLU A 79 -17.51 -3.25 -19.94
CA GLU A 79 -16.31 -2.82 -20.67
C GLU A 79 -15.10 -3.74 -20.41
N SER A 80 -15.28 -4.83 -19.65
CA SER A 80 -14.18 -5.67 -19.14
C SER A 80 -13.11 -4.86 -18.38
N ARG A 81 -13.54 -3.79 -17.68
CA ARG A 81 -12.67 -2.89 -16.91
C ARG A 81 -13.09 -2.86 -15.44
N LEU A 82 -12.13 -2.67 -14.55
CA LEU A 82 -12.45 -2.41 -13.15
C LEU A 82 -13.12 -1.05 -12.99
N ILE A 83 -13.78 -0.86 -11.85
CA ILE A 83 -14.36 0.42 -11.48
C ILE A 83 -13.22 1.33 -11.04
N SER A 84 -13.01 2.41 -11.78
CA SER A 84 -11.99 3.40 -11.48
C SER A 84 -12.57 4.80 -11.35
N VAL A 85 -11.89 5.66 -10.59
CA VAL A 85 -12.23 7.08 -10.45
C VAL A 85 -11.93 7.81 -11.75
N LYS A 86 -12.95 8.46 -12.32
CA LYS A 86 -12.84 9.24 -13.56
C LYS A 86 -12.50 10.71 -13.29
N SER A 87 -13.16 11.31 -12.30
CA SER A 87 -12.97 12.71 -11.92
C SER A 87 -13.26 12.89 -10.44
N VAL A 88 -12.58 13.85 -9.81
CA VAL A 88 -12.85 14.27 -8.43
C VAL A 88 -13.36 15.70 -8.49
N ASN A 89 -14.59 15.90 -8.04
CA ASN A 89 -15.31 17.17 -8.18
C ASN A 89 -15.24 18.02 -6.90
N ASN A 90 -14.87 17.41 -5.77
CA ASN A 90 -14.73 18.09 -4.49
C ASN A 90 -13.24 18.33 -4.16
N PRO A 91 -12.82 19.59 -3.87
CA PRO A 91 -11.44 19.90 -3.54
C PRO A 91 -10.93 19.21 -2.27
N ASP A 92 -11.79 18.90 -1.31
CA ASP A 92 -11.44 18.22 -0.05
C ASP A 92 -10.97 16.77 -0.27
N LEU A 93 -11.28 16.20 -1.44
CA LEU A 93 -10.84 14.86 -1.82
C LEU A 93 -9.51 14.86 -2.60
N LEU A 94 -8.96 16.02 -2.94
CA LEU A 94 -7.65 16.11 -3.60
C LEU A 94 -6.57 15.58 -2.65
N GLY A 95 -5.78 14.60 -3.11
CA GLY A 95 -4.79 13.89 -2.31
C GLY A 95 -5.34 12.73 -1.48
N VAL A 96 -6.67 12.62 -1.33
CA VAL A 96 -7.35 11.45 -0.76
C VAL A 96 -7.85 10.51 -1.85
N LEU A 97 -8.29 11.05 -2.99
CA LEU A 97 -8.75 10.28 -4.13
C LEU A 97 -8.06 10.82 -5.38
N ALA A 98 -7.49 9.95 -6.18
CA ALA A 98 -6.85 10.31 -7.43
C ALA A 98 -7.64 9.75 -8.62
N VAL A 99 -7.55 10.43 -9.76
CA VAL A 99 -8.05 9.90 -11.02
C VAL A 99 -7.29 8.61 -11.35
N GLY A 100 -8.02 7.58 -11.74
CA GLY A 100 -7.48 6.25 -12.01
C GLY A 100 -7.48 5.30 -10.81
N ASP A 101 -7.67 5.78 -9.58
CA ASP A 101 -7.79 4.92 -8.40
C ASP A 101 -8.85 3.84 -8.62
N ILE A 102 -8.49 2.59 -8.30
CA ILE A 102 -9.35 1.43 -8.53
C ILE A 102 -10.16 1.18 -7.27
N ILE A 103 -11.49 1.23 -7.38
CA ILE A 103 -12.40 0.97 -6.28
C ILE A 103 -12.66 -0.54 -6.20
N LEU A 104 -12.31 -1.14 -5.07
CA LEU A 104 -12.49 -2.57 -4.81
C LEU A 104 -13.81 -2.85 -4.09
N SER A 105 -14.16 -2.02 -3.10
CA SER A 105 -15.39 -2.17 -2.34
C SER A 105 -15.96 -0.83 -1.88
N ILE A 106 -17.27 -0.80 -1.64
CA ILE A 106 -18.01 0.34 -1.09
C ILE A 106 -18.79 -0.18 0.12
N ASN A 107 -18.54 0.37 1.32
CA ASN A 107 -19.07 -0.11 2.60
C ASN A 107 -18.91 -1.63 2.78
N GLY A 108 -17.76 -2.18 2.39
CA GLY A 108 -17.45 -3.61 2.46
C GLY A 108 -18.11 -4.48 1.38
N ARG A 109 -19.00 -3.92 0.55
CA ARG A 109 -19.54 -4.63 -0.62
C ARG A 109 -18.54 -4.55 -1.77
N ALA A 110 -18.02 -5.70 -2.21
CA ALA A 110 -17.15 -5.77 -3.38
C ALA A 110 -17.87 -5.24 -4.63
N VAL A 111 -17.20 -4.36 -5.38
CA VAL A 111 -17.73 -3.77 -6.62
C VAL A 111 -16.99 -4.25 -7.87
N SER A 112 -15.93 -5.02 -7.69
CA SER A 112 -15.26 -5.74 -8.78
C SER A 112 -16.26 -6.67 -9.49
N GLY A 113 -16.38 -6.51 -10.81
CA GLY A 113 -17.32 -7.30 -11.62
C GLY A 113 -18.74 -6.75 -11.69
N MET A 114 -19.05 -5.66 -10.99
CA MET A 114 -20.35 -4.97 -11.14
C MET A 114 -20.41 -4.18 -12.46
N LEU A 115 -21.63 -3.98 -12.96
CA LEU A 115 -21.89 -3.02 -14.04
C LEU A 115 -21.77 -1.59 -13.49
N LEU A 116 -21.39 -0.65 -14.36
CA LEU A 116 -21.29 0.76 -13.99
C LEU A 116 -22.61 1.33 -13.47
N CYS A 117 -23.74 0.94 -14.08
CA CYS A 117 -25.07 1.36 -13.65
C CYS A 117 -25.39 0.86 -12.23
N ASP A 118 -25.02 -0.37 -11.89
CA ASP A 118 -25.25 -0.93 -10.56
C ASP A 118 -24.40 -0.24 -9.49
N VAL A 119 -23.15 0.10 -9.81
CA VAL A 119 -22.28 0.85 -8.88
C VAL A 119 -22.82 2.26 -8.65
N ARG A 120 -23.29 2.95 -9.70
CA ARG A 120 -23.91 4.27 -9.56
C ARG A 120 -25.19 4.21 -8.73
N ARG A 121 -26.02 3.20 -8.95
CA ARG A 121 -27.21 2.95 -8.13
C ARG A 121 -26.83 2.73 -6.66
N LEU A 122 -25.85 1.88 -6.38
CA LEU A 122 -25.35 1.63 -5.03
C LEU A 122 -24.88 2.92 -4.33
N LEU A 123 -24.11 3.76 -5.02
CA LEU A 123 -23.66 5.04 -4.48
C LEU A 123 -24.83 5.97 -4.13
N ASN A 124 -25.82 6.07 -5.01
CA ASN A 124 -27.02 6.89 -4.78
C ASN A 124 -27.88 6.36 -3.62
N GLU A 125 -28.04 5.04 -3.52
CA GLU A 125 -28.76 4.40 -2.40
C GLU A 125 -28.06 4.67 -1.07
N LEU A 126 -26.73 4.56 -1.01
CA LEU A 126 -25.96 4.86 0.20
C LEU A 126 -26.10 6.32 0.62
N LEU A 127 -26.08 7.23 -0.34
CA LEU A 127 -26.23 8.66 -0.12
C LEU A 127 -27.62 9.04 0.41
N ALA A 128 -28.66 8.32 -0.01
CA ALA A 128 -30.02 8.51 0.49
C ALA A 128 -30.17 8.12 1.97
N ILE A 129 -29.30 7.25 2.48
CA ILE A 129 -29.34 6.74 3.86
C ILE A 129 -28.36 7.52 4.75
N LYS A 130 -27.17 7.83 4.25
CA LYS A 130 -26.08 8.48 5.00
C LYS A 130 -25.38 9.51 4.13
N ASN A 131 -24.90 10.58 4.76
CA ASN A 131 -24.06 11.58 4.10
C ASN A 131 -22.58 11.14 3.96
N TYR A 132 -22.27 9.87 4.20
CA TYR A 132 -20.92 9.33 4.03
C TYR A 132 -20.92 7.83 3.70
N PHE A 133 -19.84 7.37 3.08
CA PHE A 133 -19.56 5.96 2.87
C PHE A 133 -18.06 5.71 2.84
N ASP A 134 -17.66 4.48 3.16
CA ASP A 134 -16.27 4.04 3.15
C ASP A 134 -15.98 3.31 1.82
N ILE A 135 -14.86 3.62 1.17
CA ILE A 135 -14.40 2.93 -0.04
C ILE A 135 -13.03 2.28 0.21
N GLU A 136 -12.89 1.02 -0.19
CA GLU A 136 -11.57 0.36 -0.28
C GLU A 136 -11.07 0.52 -1.71
N LEU A 137 -9.85 1.02 -1.85
CA LEU A 137 -9.26 1.32 -3.15
C LEU A 137 -7.77 0.99 -3.21
N VAL A 138 -7.28 0.92 -4.44
CA VAL A 138 -5.88 0.69 -4.78
C VAL A 138 -5.44 1.77 -5.74
N ASP A 139 -4.28 2.38 -5.44
CA ASP A 139 -3.73 3.44 -6.29
C ASP A 139 -3.40 2.90 -7.69
N ASN A 140 -3.62 3.73 -8.71
CA ASN A 140 -3.30 3.32 -10.09
C ASN A 140 -1.79 3.13 -10.32
N GLY A 141 -0.94 3.61 -9.40
CA GLY A 141 0.51 3.46 -9.46
C GLY A 141 1.19 4.51 -10.32
N GLU A 142 0.49 5.59 -10.67
CA GLU A 142 1.11 6.80 -11.20
C GLU A 142 1.39 7.72 -10.00
N LEU A 143 2.68 7.80 -9.62
CA LEU A 143 3.24 8.78 -8.70
C LEU A 143 3.77 9.96 -9.50
#